data_AF-A0A9D5IKM0-F1
#
_entry.id   AF-A0A9D5IKM0-F1
#
_cell.length_a   1.000
_cell.length_b   1.000
_cell.length_c   1.000
_cell.angle_alpha   90.00
_cell.angle_beta   90.00
_cell.angle_gamma   90.00
#
_symmetry.space_group_name_H-M   'P 1'
#
loop_
_entity.id
_entity.type
_entity.pdbx_description
1 polymer ?
#
loop_
_entity_poly.entity_id
_entity_poly.type
_entity_poly.pdbx_seq_one_letter_code
_entity_poly.pdbx_strand_id
1 'polypeptide(L)'
;MWLKGKLCGKGTRKAFADGAIEVYDASRYFTVTGSCLNSNSIAERQTELDTLYSSLGVQEDKPTVERGSGFLSDDTELNEIDKEVISIGKCDRVFELLYLGKWQGSYPSQSEADAALCAKLAFYCGGNEDAINRIFRSSKLMRQKWEREDYRYDTIAIATWNINKFYHRRLYDR
;
A
#
# COMPACT_ATOMS: atom_id res chain seq x y z
N MET A 1 -12.27 22.23 0.51
CA MET A 1 -11.47 23.27 -0.17
C MET A 1 -10.87 22.65 -1.41
N TRP A 2 -10.72 23.41 -2.50
CA TRP A 2 -10.14 22.90 -3.75
C TRP A 2 -8.93 23.74 -4.14
N LEU A 3 -7.83 23.09 -4.49
CA LEU A 3 -6.60 23.72 -4.98
C LEU A 3 -5.93 22.81 -6.01
N LYS A 4 -5.00 23.36 -6.78
CA LYS A 4 -4.08 22.58 -7.63
C LYS A 4 -2.74 22.44 -6.92
N GLY A 5 -2.25 21.20 -6.82
CA GLY A 5 -0.99 20.84 -6.19
C GLY A 5 -0.77 19.33 -6.27
N LYS A 6 0.45 18.89 -6.04
CA LYS A 6 0.87 17.49 -6.01
C LYS A 6 1.12 17.06 -4.57
N LEU A 7 0.51 15.95 -4.16
CA LEU A 7 0.78 15.38 -2.85
C LEU A 7 2.13 14.68 -2.85
N CYS A 8 2.85 14.78 -1.73
CA CYS A 8 4.14 14.12 -1.53
C CYS A 8 4.00 12.62 -1.18
N GLY A 9 2.78 12.09 -1.17
CA GLY A 9 2.43 10.71 -0.82
C GLY A 9 0.94 10.43 -1.01
N LYS A 10 0.45 9.32 -0.46
CA LYS A 10 -0.99 9.01 -0.46
C LYS A 10 -1.77 10.06 0.34
N GLY A 11 -3.05 10.22 0.01
CA GLY A 11 -3.94 11.08 0.79
C GLY A 11 -3.93 10.70 2.29
N THR A 12 -4.03 11.71 3.15
CA THR A 12 -3.78 11.58 4.59
C THR A 12 -4.96 12.11 5.41
N ARG A 13 -5.14 11.53 6.59
CA ARG A 13 -6.02 12.03 7.65
C ARG A 13 -5.20 12.21 8.91
N LYS A 14 -5.19 13.43 9.46
CA LYS A 14 -4.48 13.76 10.71
C LYS A 14 -5.42 14.43 11.69
N ALA A 15 -5.36 14.01 12.95
CA ALA A 15 -6.09 14.68 14.02
C ALA A 15 -5.62 16.14 14.12
N PHE A 16 -6.57 17.06 14.25
CA PHE A 16 -6.29 18.49 14.37
C PHE A 16 -7.40 19.14 15.19
N ALA A 17 -7.03 19.79 16.30
CA ALA A 17 -7.96 20.34 17.28
C ALA A 17 -9.01 19.29 17.73
N ASP A 18 -10.30 19.62 17.64
CA ASP A 18 -11.44 18.77 17.97
C ASP A 18 -11.88 17.85 16.81
N GLY A 19 -11.18 17.90 15.67
CA GLY A 19 -11.51 17.15 14.47
C GLY A 19 -10.30 16.57 13.77
N ALA A 20 -10.33 16.59 12.45
CA ALA A 20 -9.25 16.11 11.60
C ALA A 20 -9.13 16.92 10.32
N ILE A 21 -7.92 17.00 9.79
CA ILE A 21 -7.64 17.49 8.45
C ILE A 21 -7.42 16.28 7.54
N GLU A 22 -8.17 16.25 6.45
CA GLU A 22 -8.09 15.21 5.42
C GLU A 22 -7.73 15.82 4.07
N VAL A 23 -6.74 15.22 3.37
CA VAL A 23 -6.26 15.68 2.08
C VAL A 23 -6.14 14.48 1.14
N TYR A 24 -6.80 14.53 -0.01
CA TYR A 24 -6.75 13.48 -1.03
C TYR A 24 -6.72 14.07 -2.44
N ASP A 25 -5.99 13.40 -3.34
CA ASP A 25 -5.94 13.66 -4.78
C ASP A 25 -6.55 12.51 -5.61
N ALA A 26 -6.64 11.30 -5.03
CA ALA A 26 -7.22 10.11 -5.65
C ALA A 26 -7.93 9.20 -4.62
N SER A 27 -8.56 8.13 -5.12
CA SER A 27 -9.17 7.02 -4.34
C SER A 27 -10.37 7.36 -3.45
N ARG A 28 -10.77 8.63 -3.34
CA ARG A 28 -11.98 9.08 -2.62
C ARG A 28 -12.83 9.97 -3.52
N TYR A 29 -14.15 9.92 -3.36
CA TYR A 29 -15.08 10.87 -3.98
C TYR A 29 -15.41 11.99 -2.99
N PHE A 30 -15.79 13.15 -3.52
CA PHE A 30 -16.17 14.32 -2.72
C PHE A 30 -17.61 14.71 -3.01
N THR A 31 -18.36 15.05 -1.97
CA THR A 31 -19.69 15.65 -2.12
C THR A 31 -19.55 17.12 -2.51
N VAL A 32 -20.12 17.50 -3.65
CA VAL A 32 -20.10 18.88 -4.15
C VAL A 32 -21.49 19.49 -3.98
N THR A 33 -21.63 20.45 -3.07
CA THR A 33 -22.92 21.09 -2.73
C THR A 33 -23.17 22.41 -3.45
N GLY A 34 -22.14 23.01 -4.07
CA GLY A 34 -22.23 24.32 -4.72
C GLY A 34 -22.27 25.52 -3.76
N SER A 35 -22.32 25.30 -2.44
CA SER A 35 -22.25 26.36 -1.43
C SER A 35 -20.80 26.79 -1.21
N CYS A 36 -20.40 27.89 -1.86
CA CYS A 36 -19.05 28.43 -1.76
C CYS A 36 -18.89 29.22 -0.45
N LEU A 37 -18.00 28.76 0.44
CA LEU A 37 -17.66 29.48 1.68
C LEU A 37 -16.92 30.79 1.41
N ASN A 38 -16.03 30.76 0.42
CA ASN A 38 -15.31 31.92 -0.11
C ASN A 38 -15.30 31.74 -1.64
N SER A 39 -15.73 32.76 -2.40
CA SER A 39 -15.83 32.70 -3.88
C SER A 39 -14.48 32.71 -4.60
N ASN A 40 -13.51 31.97 -4.06
CA ASN A 40 -12.16 31.87 -4.59
C ASN A 40 -12.12 30.87 -5.74
N SER A 41 -11.37 31.22 -6.78
CA SER A 41 -11.05 30.31 -7.87
C SER A 41 -10.08 29.23 -7.40
N ILE A 42 -10.14 28.07 -8.06
CA ILE A 42 -9.18 26.98 -7.85
C ILE A 42 -7.85 27.39 -8.48
N ALA A 43 -6.87 27.71 -7.64
CA ALA A 43 -5.53 28.16 -8.04
C ALA A 43 -4.46 27.14 -7.64
N GLU A 44 -3.28 27.27 -8.25
CA GLU A 44 -2.07 26.54 -7.87
C GLU A 44 -1.55 27.07 -6.53
N ARG A 45 -1.40 26.18 -5.55
CA ARG A 45 -1.07 26.50 -4.16
C ARG A 45 -0.12 25.46 -3.54
N GLN A 46 0.92 25.10 -4.28
CA GLN A 46 1.86 24.06 -3.85
C GLN A 46 2.57 24.48 -2.54
N THR A 47 3.03 25.73 -2.45
CA THR A 47 3.76 26.22 -1.28
C THR A 47 2.91 26.18 -0.01
N GLU A 48 1.63 26.56 -0.08
CA GLU A 48 0.72 26.49 1.06
C GLU A 48 0.39 25.04 1.43
N LEU A 49 0.25 24.15 0.44
CA LEU A 49 0.07 22.72 0.66
C LEU A 49 1.27 22.10 1.40
N ASP A 50 2.50 22.41 0.97
CA ASP A 50 3.73 21.92 1.59
C ASP A 50 3.89 22.46 3.02
N THR A 51 3.50 23.72 3.25
CA THR A 51 3.50 24.35 4.57
C THR A 51 2.51 23.66 5.50
N LEU A 52 1.31 23.34 5.01
CA LEU A 52 0.31 22.57 5.77
C LEU A 52 0.82 21.16 6.10
N TYR A 53 1.47 20.49 5.15
CA TYR A 53 2.02 19.14 5.39
C TYR A 53 3.11 19.17 6.45
N SER A 54 3.98 20.18 6.40
CA SER A 54 5.02 20.39 7.40
C SER A 54 4.44 20.63 8.79
N SER A 55 3.39 21.44 8.91
CA SER A 55 2.75 21.71 10.21
C SER A 55 1.99 20.51 10.77
N LEU A 56 1.49 19.62 9.91
CA LEU A 56 0.84 18.37 10.29
C LEU A 56 1.81 17.22 10.58
N GLY A 57 3.12 17.44 10.45
CA GLY A 57 4.15 16.41 10.63
C GLY A 57 4.06 15.31 9.56
N VAL A 58 3.55 15.62 8.37
CA VAL A 58 3.56 14.73 7.22
C VAL A 58 4.91 14.86 6.56
N GLN A 59 5.79 13.88 6.75
CA GLN A 59 7.06 13.82 6.03
C GLN A 59 6.88 13.06 4.71
N GLU A 60 7.63 13.50 3.70
CA GLU A 60 7.89 12.68 2.52
C GLU A 60 8.40 11.30 2.97
N ASP A 61 7.82 10.23 2.40
CA ASP A 61 8.47 8.92 2.37
C ASP A 61 9.76 9.10 1.51
N LYS A 62 10.84 9.67 2.09
CA LYS A 62 12.15 9.62 1.45
C LYS A 62 12.46 8.15 1.15
N PRO A 63 13.05 7.82 -0.01
CA PRO A 63 13.53 6.48 -0.26
C PRO A 63 14.73 6.27 0.66
N THR A 64 14.49 5.89 1.91
CA THR A 64 15.55 5.57 2.85
C THR A 64 16.10 4.22 2.43
N VAL A 65 17.25 4.26 1.77
CA VAL A 65 18.12 3.10 1.62
C VAL A 65 18.74 2.84 3.00
N GLU A 66 17.97 2.26 3.92
CA GLU A 66 18.52 1.78 5.18
C GLU A 66 19.10 0.38 4.97
N ARG A 67 20.42 0.37 4.74
CA ARG A 67 21.26 -0.78 5.08
C ARG A 67 21.45 -0.74 6.60
N GLY A 68 20.51 -1.33 7.33
CA GLY A 68 20.50 -1.36 8.79
C GLY A 68 20.22 -2.77 9.30
N SER A 69 21.28 -3.47 9.66
CA SER A 69 21.28 -4.72 10.41
C SER A 69 20.63 -4.53 11.78
N GLY A 70 19.61 -5.33 12.07
CA GLY A 70 18.90 -5.34 13.34
C GLY A 70 17.54 -6.01 13.21
N PHE A 71 17.50 -7.18 12.58
CA PHE A 71 16.28 -7.97 12.47
C PHE A 71 15.95 -8.52 13.85
N LEU A 72 14.83 -8.05 14.42
CA LEU A 72 14.09 -8.87 15.38
C LEU A 72 13.48 -10.01 14.57
N SER A 73 14.25 -11.09 14.44
CA SER A 73 13.85 -12.33 13.81
C SER A 73 12.78 -12.98 14.70
N ASP A 74 11.52 -12.70 14.40
CA ASP A 74 10.59 -13.81 14.38
C ASP A 74 10.95 -14.59 13.11
N ASP A 75 11.81 -15.60 13.27
CA ASP A 75 12.16 -16.57 12.23
C ASP A 75 10.89 -17.34 11.88
N THR A 76 10.01 -16.73 11.10
CA THR A 76 8.93 -17.46 10.45
C THR A 76 9.55 -18.18 9.26
N GLU A 77 10.21 -19.28 9.57
CA GLU A 77 10.82 -20.18 8.60
C GLU A 77 9.78 -20.56 7.53
N LEU A 78 10.17 -20.42 6.26
CA LEU A 78 9.31 -20.83 5.14
C LEU A 78 9.11 -22.33 5.21
N ASN A 79 7.86 -22.77 5.30
CA ASN A 79 7.54 -24.19 5.20
C ASN A 79 7.60 -24.67 3.74
N GLU A 80 7.47 -25.98 3.51
CA GLU A 80 7.56 -26.55 2.15
C GLU A 80 6.47 -26.03 1.20
N ILE A 81 5.26 -25.75 1.72
CA ILE A 81 4.16 -25.18 0.93
C ILE A 81 4.51 -23.75 0.50
N ASP A 82 5.07 -22.94 1.39
CA ASP A 82 5.49 -21.57 1.09
C ASP A 82 6.58 -21.58 -0.01
N LYS A 83 7.53 -22.52 0.05
CA LYS A 83 8.58 -22.70 -0.98
C LYS A 83 8.01 -23.14 -2.32
N GLU A 84 7.04 -24.05 -2.32
CA GLU A 84 6.33 -24.50 -3.53
C GLU A 84 5.58 -23.32 -4.17
N VAL A 85 4.84 -22.53 -3.38
CA VAL A 85 4.17 -21.32 -3.85
C VAL A 85 5.15 -20.34 -4.48
N ILE A 86 6.31 -20.10 -3.85
CA ILE A 86 7.35 -19.24 -4.43
C ILE A 86 7.87 -19.81 -5.76
N SER A 87 8.09 -21.12 -5.84
CA SER A 87 8.56 -21.78 -7.05
C SER A 87 7.55 -21.62 -8.20
N ILE A 88 6.27 -21.89 -7.95
CA ILE A 88 5.19 -21.71 -8.93
C ILE A 88 5.04 -20.23 -9.30
N GLY A 89 5.06 -19.35 -8.31
CA GLY A 89 4.95 -17.90 -8.50
C GLY A 89 6.07 -17.34 -9.38
N LYS A 90 7.30 -17.84 -9.25
CA LYS A 90 8.44 -17.40 -10.09
C LYS A 90 8.27 -17.69 -11.58
N CYS A 91 7.36 -18.58 -11.99
CA CYS A 91 7.00 -18.76 -13.39
C CYS A 91 6.19 -17.57 -13.94
N ASP A 92 5.59 -16.75 -13.09
CA ASP A 92 4.96 -15.48 -13.44
C ASP A 92 6.00 -14.36 -13.41
N ARG A 93 6.22 -13.72 -14.56
CA ARG A 93 7.22 -12.67 -14.72
C ARG A 93 6.99 -11.47 -13.78
N VAL A 94 5.74 -11.09 -13.54
CA VAL A 94 5.42 -9.97 -12.66
C VAL A 94 5.72 -10.34 -11.22
N PHE A 95 5.32 -11.55 -10.80
CA PHE A 95 5.64 -12.06 -9.47
C PHE A 95 7.14 -12.13 -9.24
N GLU A 96 7.90 -12.71 -10.19
CA GLU A 96 9.35 -12.84 -10.09
C GLU A 96 10.02 -11.47 -9.91
N LEU A 97 9.66 -10.48 -10.74
CA LEU A 97 10.20 -9.13 -10.67
C LEU A 97 9.91 -8.47 -9.32
N LEU A 98 8.66 -8.54 -8.86
CA LEU A 98 8.24 -7.99 -7.57
C LEU A 98 8.93 -8.70 -6.40
N TYR A 99 9.00 -10.02 -6.42
CA TYR A 99 9.65 -10.82 -5.39
C TYR A 99 11.14 -10.51 -5.28
N LEU A 100 11.79 -10.20 -6.41
CA LEU A 100 13.18 -9.72 -6.49
C LEU A 100 13.34 -8.22 -6.19
N GLY A 101 12.25 -7.51 -5.86
CA GLY A 101 12.29 -6.09 -5.51
C GLY A 101 12.48 -5.16 -6.71
N LYS A 102 12.31 -5.67 -7.94
CA LYS A 102 12.43 -4.94 -9.19
C LYS A 102 11.08 -4.36 -9.60
N TRP A 103 10.65 -3.32 -8.89
CA TRP A 103 9.35 -2.68 -9.13
C TRP A 103 9.49 -1.31 -9.83
N GLN A 104 10.67 -0.71 -9.79
CA GLN A 104 10.93 0.62 -10.34
C GLN A 104 10.68 0.62 -11.85
N GLY A 105 9.91 1.61 -12.31
CA GLY A 105 9.49 1.74 -13.71
C GLY A 105 8.23 0.95 -14.07
N SER A 106 7.85 -0.07 -13.29
CA SER A 106 6.58 -0.80 -13.47
C SER A 106 5.48 -0.32 -12.51
N TYR A 107 5.85 0.21 -11.34
CA TYR A 107 4.92 0.73 -10.35
C TYR A 107 5.29 2.17 -9.95
N PRO A 108 4.30 3.09 -9.86
CA PRO A 108 4.54 4.48 -9.43
C PRO A 108 5.11 4.59 -8.02
N SER A 109 4.80 3.65 -7.14
CA SER A 109 5.27 3.61 -5.76
C SER A 109 5.52 2.19 -5.26
N GLN A 110 6.40 2.05 -4.26
CA GLN A 110 6.64 0.76 -3.61
C GLN A 110 5.39 0.22 -2.93
N SER A 111 4.53 1.08 -2.37
CA SER A 111 3.28 0.62 -1.76
C SER A 111 2.28 0.03 -2.77
N GLU A 112 2.35 0.40 -4.05
CA GLU A 112 1.57 -0.27 -5.10
C GLU A 112 2.23 -1.59 -5.51
N ALA A 113 3.55 -1.66 -5.51
CA ALA A 113 4.29 -2.90 -5.73
C ALA A 113 3.99 -3.94 -4.61
N ASP A 114 3.93 -3.49 -3.36
CA ASP A 114 3.56 -4.30 -2.20
C ASP A 114 2.15 -4.90 -2.40
N ALA A 115 1.17 -4.06 -2.72
CA ALA A 115 -0.20 -4.49 -3.00
C ALA A 115 -0.30 -5.46 -4.19
N ALA A 116 0.48 -5.24 -5.25
CA ALA A 116 0.51 -6.12 -6.41
C ALA A 116 1.10 -7.50 -6.08
N LEU A 117 2.18 -7.54 -5.28
CA LEU A 117 2.76 -8.80 -4.81
C LEU A 117 1.78 -9.53 -3.89
N CYS A 118 1.13 -8.82 -2.96
CA CYS A 118 0.11 -9.40 -2.07
C CYS A 118 -1.08 -9.97 -2.85
N ALA A 119 -1.52 -9.32 -3.93
CA ALA A 119 -2.59 -9.83 -4.79
C ALA A 119 -2.19 -11.15 -5.48
N LYS A 120 -0.95 -11.26 -5.96
CA LYS A 120 -0.42 -12.51 -6.52
C LYS A 120 -0.31 -13.59 -5.44
N LEU A 121 0.22 -13.24 -4.27
CA LEU A 121 0.35 -14.17 -3.14
C LEU A 121 -1.01 -14.66 -2.66
N ALA A 122 -2.01 -13.78 -2.59
CA ALA A 122 -3.37 -14.18 -2.27
C ALA A 122 -3.90 -15.25 -3.25
N PHE A 123 -3.56 -15.12 -4.54
CA PHE A 123 -3.97 -16.09 -5.56
C PHE A 123 -3.32 -17.46 -5.34
N TYR A 124 -2.01 -17.50 -5.11
CA TYR A 124 -1.29 -18.76 -4.91
C TYR A 124 -1.53 -19.39 -3.53
N CYS A 125 -1.71 -18.58 -2.49
CA CYS A 125 -1.94 -19.03 -1.11
C CYS A 125 -3.42 -19.26 -0.79
N GLY A 126 -4.34 -19.09 -1.74
CA GLY A 126 -5.78 -19.25 -1.51
C GLY A 126 -6.34 -18.29 -0.45
N GLY A 127 -5.78 -17.08 -0.34
CA GLY A 127 -6.19 -16.10 0.65
C GLY A 127 -5.70 -16.35 2.08
N ASN A 128 -4.78 -17.30 2.31
CA ASN A 128 -4.17 -17.49 3.63
C ASN A 128 -3.26 -16.31 4.01
N GLU A 129 -3.75 -15.46 4.92
CA GLU A 129 -3.07 -14.22 5.33
C GLU A 129 -1.70 -14.45 5.96
N ASP A 130 -1.57 -15.50 6.78
CA ASP A 130 -0.30 -15.84 7.42
C ASP A 130 0.75 -16.29 6.40
N ALA A 131 0.34 -17.11 5.42
CA ALA A 131 1.22 -17.53 4.33
C ALA A 131 1.66 -16.33 3.47
N ILE A 132 0.74 -15.41 3.17
CA ILE A 132 1.06 -14.17 2.44
C ILE A 132 2.10 -13.36 3.22
N ASN A 133 1.92 -13.19 4.53
CA ASN A 133 2.86 -12.45 5.38
C ASN A 133 4.25 -13.11 5.41
N ARG A 134 4.32 -14.44 5.62
CA ARG A 134 5.61 -15.17 5.64
C ARG A 134 6.36 -15.06 4.32
N ILE A 135 5.66 -15.25 3.20
CA ILE A 135 6.28 -15.18 1.88
C ILE A 135 6.64 -13.74 1.49
N PHE A 136 5.85 -12.74 1.89
CA PHE A 136 6.19 -11.35 1.67
C PHE A 136 7.48 -10.96 2.41
N ARG A 137 7.63 -11.42 3.66
CA ARG A 137 8.83 -11.18 4.48
C ARG A 137 10.11 -11.77 3.88
N SER A 138 10.00 -12.86 3.12
CA SER A 138 11.14 -13.47 2.41
C SER A 138 11.42 -12.84 1.03
N SER A 139 10.61 -11.88 0.59
CA SER A 139 10.82 -11.12 -0.65
C SER A 139 11.80 -9.96 -0.47
N LYS A 140 12.30 -9.43 -1.59
CA LYS A 140 13.15 -8.22 -1.60
C LYS A 140 12.34 -6.91 -1.54
N LEU A 141 11.00 -6.97 -1.42
CA LEU A 141 10.16 -5.81 -1.13
C LEU A 141 10.05 -5.50 0.37
N MET A 142 10.41 -6.46 1.23
CA MET A 142 10.33 -6.32 2.68
C MET A 142 11.10 -5.10 3.19
N ARG A 143 10.46 -4.32 4.09
CA ARG A 143 11.02 -3.11 4.72
C ARG A 143 10.33 -2.79 6.04
N GLN A 144 10.88 -1.88 6.83
CA GLN A 144 10.36 -1.49 8.15
C GLN A 144 8.88 -1.07 8.14
N LYS A 145 8.38 -0.46 7.05
CA LYS A 145 6.95 -0.12 6.92
C LYS A 145 6.02 -1.33 7.04
N TRP A 146 6.47 -2.51 6.62
CA TRP A 146 5.71 -3.76 6.73
C TRP A 146 5.56 -4.27 8.17
N GLU A 147 6.40 -3.81 9.09
CA GLU A 147 6.25 -4.13 10.52
C GLU A 147 5.12 -3.34 11.17
N ARG A 148 4.67 -2.25 10.54
CA ARG A 148 3.50 -1.54 11.01
C ARG A 148 2.26 -2.41 10.80
N GLU A 149 1.63 -2.74 11.92
CA GLU A 149 0.49 -3.65 11.98
C GLU A 149 -0.67 -3.19 11.09
N ASP A 150 -1.00 -1.89 11.15
CA ASP A 150 -2.03 -1.25 10.32
C ASP A 150 -1.78 -1.45 8.82
N TYR A 151 -0.57 -1.13 8.36
CA TYR A 151 -0.20 -1.23 6.95
C TYR A 151 -0.23 -2.66 6.44
N ARG A 152 0.31 -3.60 7.22
CA ARG A 152 0.37 -5.02 6.86
C ARG A 152 -1.03 -5.60 6.74
N TYR A 153 -1.87 -5.46 7.78
CA TYR A 153 -3.22 -6.01 7.77
C TYR A 153 -4.06 -5.41 6.66
N ASP A 154 -4.05 -4.09 6.48
CA ASP A 154 -4.81 -3.43 5.41
C ASP A 154 -4.40 -3.96 4.02
N THR A 155 -3.10 -4.08 3.77
CA THR A 155 -2.59 -4.51 2.46
C THR A 155 -2.95 -5.97 2.16
N ILE A 156 -2.82 -6.86 3.16
CA ILE A 156 -3.19 -8.28 3.02
C ILE A 156 -4.70 -8.43 2.87
N ALA A 157 -5.50 -7.77 3.72
CA ALA A 157 -6.95 -7.83 3.69
C ALA A 157 -7.54 -7.34 2.36
N ILE A 158 -6.98 -6.27 1.79
CA ILE A 158 -7.37 -5.79 0.45
C ILE A 158 -7.07 -6.86 -0.62
N ALA A 159 -5.92 -7.54 -0.53
CA ALA A 159 -5.55 -8.59 -1.48
C ALA A 159 -6.47 -9.82 -1.36
N THR A 160 -6.78 -10.27 -0.14
CA THR A 160 -7.63 -11.44 0.10
C THR A 160 -9.10 -11.18 -0.21
N TRP A 161 -9.60 -9.97 0.09
CA TRP A 161 -10.97 -9.57 -0.22
C TRP A 161 -11.29 -9.68 -1.72
N ASN A 162 -10.36 -9.25 -2.58
CA ASN A 162 -10.51 -9.37 -4.03
C ASN A 162 -10.65 -10.83 -4.45
N ILE A 163 -9.91 -11.76 -3.83
CA ILE A 163 -9.99 -13.18 -4.21
C ILE A 163 -11.29 -13.81 -3.77
N ASN A 164 -11.72 -13.56 -2.53
CA ASN A 164 -12.96 -14.12 -1.98
C ASN A 164 -14.20 -13.68 -2.77
N LYS A 165 -14.19 -12.45 -3.30
CA LYS A 165 -15.29 -11.92 -4.11
C LYS A 165 -15.36 -12.53 -5.52
N PHE A 166 -14.22 -12.87 -6.13
CA PHE A 166 -14.15 -13.25 -7.55
C PHE A 166 -13.91 -14.75 -7.81
N TYR A 167 -13.20 -15.46 -6.91
CA TYR A 167 -12.84 -16.86 -7.12
C TYR A 167 -13.72 -17.85 -6.33
N HIS A 168 -14.16 -17.53 -5.11
CA HIS A 168 -15.06 -18.41 -4.35
C HIS A 168 -16.49 -18.47 -4.92
N ARG A 169 -16.95 -17.42 -5.60
CA ARG A 169 -18.26 -17.41 -6.27
C ARG A 169 -18.34 -18.36 -7.48
N ARG A 170 -17.20 -18.79 -8.05
CA ARG A 170 -17.17 -19.74 -9.17
C ARG A 170 -17.03 -21.21 -8.76
N LEU A 171 -16.64 -21.49 -7.52
CA LEU A 171 -16.37 -22.86 -7.07
C LEU A 171 -17.54 -23.51 -6.31
N TYR A 172 -18.56 -22.73 -5.93
CA TYR A 172 -19.75 -23.20 -5.20
C TYR A 172 -21.09 -23.05 -5.96
N ASP A 173 -21.08 -22.56 -7.20
CA ASP A 173 -22.26 -22.52 -8.10
C ASP A 173 -22.27 -23.74 -9.06
N ARG A 174 -22.01 -24.95 -8.55
CA ARG A 174 -22.26 -26.22 -9.27
C ARG A 174 -23.07 -27.19 -8.42
#